data_AF-A0A7V5R1E2-F1
#
_entry.id   AF-A0A7V5R1E2-F1
#
_cell.length_a   1.000
_cell.length_b   1.000
_cell.length_c   1.000
_cell.angle_alpha   90.00
_cell.angle_beta   90.00
_cell.angle_gamma   90.00
#
_symmetry.space_group_name_H-M   'P 1'
#
loop_
_entity.id
_entity.type
_entity.pdbx_description
1 polymer ?
#
loop_
_entity_poly.entity_id
_entity_poly.type
_entity_poly.pdbx_seq_one_letter_code
_entity_poly.pdbx_strand_id
1 'polypeptide(L)'
;MHEYKDELLADLAQCKWMDPHCDVQNTINNLSGFSEDEAPISNIRENYDEINDLLAHCELQEKINNLKNTEPKSKWLAFAQKGFLKGCPITYKLVDEQIKRAKHLSLKQVFQMELIVSTRCAMNPDLQEGIRALLIEKDGKPIWSVDSINAIDAQQTNQFFTPPWGGQHPLERL
;
A
#
# COMPACT_ATOMS: atom_id res chain seq x y z
N MET A 1 -24.40 10.64 12.82
CA MET A 1 -23.42 9.94 11.95
C MET A 1 -23.89 8.53 11.53
N HIS A 2 -25.18 8.27 11.31
CA HIS A 2 -25.72 7.06 10.63
C HIS A 2 -27.13 7.32 10.05
N GLU A 3 -27.48 8.59 9.81
CA GLU A 3 -28.88 9.01 9.61
C GLU A 3 -29.53 8.39 8.37
N TYR A 4 -28.75 8.08 7.33
CA TYR A 4 -29.22 7.54 6.05
C TYR A 4 -28.87 6.06 5.84
N LYS A 5 -28.37 5.36 6.86
CA LYS A 5 -27.93 3.96 6.71
C LYS A 5 -29.11 3.03 6.39
N ASP A 6 -30.21 3.19 7.11
CA ASP A 6 -31.38 2.33 6.95
C ASP A 6 -32.10 2.59 5.61
N GLU A 7 -32.07 3.84 5.15
CA GLU A 7 -32.59 4.25 3.83
C GLU A 7 -31.73 3.70 2.68
N LEU A 8 -30.40 3.79 2.79
CA LEU A 8 -29.47 3.17 1.84
C LEU A 8 -29.72 1.65 1.72
N LEU A 9 -29.89 0.96 2.85
CA LEU A 9 -30.15 -0.48 2.86
C LEU A 9 -31.51 -0.82 2.26
N ALA A 10 -32.53 0.01 2.49
CA ALA A 10 -33.85 -0.16 1.89
C ALA A 10 -33.80 0.03 0.36
N ASP A 11 -33.08 1.04 -0.13
CA ASP A 11 -32.94 1.32 -1.56
C ASP A 11 -32.15 0.22 -2.27
N LEU A 12 -31.05 -0.25 -1.67
CA LEU A 12 -30.27 -1.38 -2.19
C LEU A 12 -31.08 -2.68 -2.24
N ALA A 13 -31.99 -2.90 -1.28
CA ALA A 13 -32.88 -4.06 -1.27
C ALA A 13 -33.95 -3.99 -2.39
N GLN A 14 -34.25 -2.81 -2.90
CA GLN A 14 -35.22 -2.58 -3.98
C GLN A 14 -34.56 -2.47 -5.37
N CYS A 15 -33.23 -2.41 -5.46
CA CYS A 15 -32.50 -2.40 -6.72
C CYS A 15 -32.78 -3.67 -7.56
N LYS A 16 -32.80 -3.49 -8.89
CA LYS A 16 -33.06 -4.59 -9.85
C LYS A 16 -31.83 -5.45 -10.13
N TRP A 17 -30.63 -4.99 -9.78
CA TRP A 17 -29.36 -5.70 -9.95
C TRP A 17 -29.07 -6.15 -11.40
N MET A 18 -29.37 -5.30 -12.38
CA MET A 18 -29.08 -5.59 -13.80
C MET A 18 -27.62 -5.27 -14.16
N ASP A 19 -27.08 -4.19 -13.59
CA ASP A 19 -25.66 -3.90 -13.57
C ASP A 19 -25.29 -3.58 -12.12
N PRO A 20 -24.81 -4.58 -11.35
CA PRO A 20 -24.53 -4.41 -9.93
C PRO A 20 -23.61 -3.22 -9.62
N HIS A 21 -22.67 -2.90 -10.51
CA HIS A 21 -21.76 -1.77 -10.31
C HIS A 21 -22.51 -0.44 -10.46
N CYS A 22 -23.23 -0.27 -11.56
CA CYS A 22 -23.98 0.96 -11.81
C CYS A 22 -25.14 1.14 -10.82
N ASP A 23 -25.84 0.07 -10.49
CA ASP A 23 -26.99 0.10 -9.56
C ASP A 23 -26.54 0.53 -8.16
N VAL A 24 -25.44 -0.04 -7.63
CA VAL A 24 -24.88 0.36 -6.34
C VAL A 24 -24.37 1.81 -6.38
N GLN A 25 -23.64 2.20 -7.43
CA GLN A 25 -23.09 3.54 -7.54
C GLN A 25 -24.19 4.60 -7.58
N ASN A 26 -25.27 4.35 -8.33
CA ASN A 26 -26.40 5.27 -8.43
C ASN A 26 -27.11 5.44 -7.08
N THR A 27 -27.37 4.35 -6.37
CA THR A 27 -28.02 4.39 -5.05
C THR A 27 -27.17 5.12 -4.02
N ILE A 28 -25.84 4.90 -4.01
CA ILE A 28 -24.92 5.63 -3.14
C ILE A 28 -24.89 7.13 -3.49
N ASN A 29 -24.80 7.47 -4.78
CA ASN A 29 -24.71 8.86 -5.23
C ASN A 29 -25.99 9.66 -4.91
N ASN A 30 -27.15 9.02 -4.92
CA ASN A 30 -28.42 9.67 -4.56
C ASN A 30 -28.44 10.13 -3.09
N LEU A 31 -27.76 9.39 -2.21
CA LEU A 31 -27.70 9.68 -0.78
C LEU A 31 -26.43 10.44 -0.37
N SER A 32 -25.37 10.42 -1.18
CA SER A 32 -24.09 11.08 -0.87
C SER A 32 -24.19 12.61 -0.84
N GLY A 33 -25.11 13.20 -1.62
CA GLY A 33 -25.34 14.65 -1.64
C GLY A 33 -25.80 15.22 -0.29
N PHE A 34 -26.30 14.39 0.63
CA PHE A 34 -26.72 14.80 1.98
C PHE A 34 -25.62 14.67 3.04
N SER A 35 -24.42 14.18 2.67
CA SER A 35 -23.32 13.90 3.58
C SER A 35 -22.02 14.67 3.27
N GLU A 36 -22.02 15.53 2.24
CA GLU A 36 -20.82 16.30 1.85
C GLU A 36 -20.35 17.25 2.97
N ASP A 37 -21.29 17.86 3.72
CA ASP A 37 -20.99 18.80 4.81
C ASP A 37 -20.43 18.12 6.08
N GLU A 38 -20.57 16.79 6.22
CA GLU A 38 -20.06 16.02 7.37
C GLU A 38 -18.78 15.22 7.05
N ALA A 39 -18.26 15.30 5.82
CA ALA A 39 -17.06 14.56 5.44
C ALA A 39 -15.84 15.05 6.25
N PRO A 40 -15.12 14.15 6.96
CA PRO A 40 -13.94 14.56 7.69
C PRO A 40 -12.87 15.07 6.71
N ILE A 41 -12.18 16.13 7.11
CA ILE A 41 -11.10 16.69 6.30
C ILE A 41 -10.02 15.63 6.09
N SER A 42 -9.62 15.45 4.82
CA SER A 42 -8.60 14.46 4.46
C SER A 42 -7.21 14.92 4.91
N ASN A 43 -6.60 14.16 5.82
CA ASN A 43 -5.20 14.39 6.23
C ASN A 43 -4.25 14.39 5.03
N ILE A 44 -4.49 13.55 4.02
CA ILE A 44 -3.66 13.54 2.79
C ILE A 44 -3.79 14.87 2.07
N ARG A 45 -5.01 15.43 1.97
CA ARG A 45 -5.24 16.69 1.27
C ARG A 45 -4.59 17.86 1.99
N GLU A 46 -4.70 17.92 3.32
CA GLU A 46 -4.08 18.97 4.13
C GLU A 46 -2.55 18.96 4.05
N ASN A 47 -1.94 17.77 3.95
CA ASN A 47 -0.49 17.60 3.92
C ASN A 47 0.06 17.37 2.50
N TYR A 48 -0.75 17.58 1.45
CA TYR A 48 -0.44 17.18 0.08
C TYR A 48 0.85 17.80 -0.45
N ASP A 49 1.02 19.10 -0.29
CA ASP A 49 2.21 19.82 -0.77
C ASP A 49 3.47 19.34 -0.06
N GLU A 50 3.38 19.13 1.26
CA GLU A 50 4.50 18.61 2.05
C GLU A 50 4.85 17.17 1.67
N ILE A 51 3.85 16.31 1.42
CA ILE A 51 4.08 14.93 0.94
C ILE A 51 4.81 14.97 -0.42
N ASN A 52 4.39 15.83 -1.34
CA ASN A 52 5.04 15.95 -2.64
C ASN A 52 6.48 16.42 -2.48
N ASP A 53 6.73 17.48 -1.71
CA ASP A 53 8.08 17.99 -1.46
C ASP A 53 8.98 16.92 -0.82
N LEU A 54 8.44 16.13 0.11
CA LEU A 54 9.16 15.03 0.76
C LEU A 54 9.56 13.93 -0.23
N LEU A 55 8.70 13.62 -1.20
CA LEU A 55 8.87 12.53 -2.15
C LEU A 55 9.40 12.97 -3.52
N ALA A 56 9.68 14.27 -3.72
CA ALA A 56 10.11 14.90 -4.98
C ALA A 56 11.55 14.57 -5.43
N HIS A 57 12.03 13.36 -5.12
CA HIS A 57 13.36 12.89 -5.52
C HIS A 57 13.24 11.73 -6.50
N CYS A 58 14.23 11.55 -7.38
CA CYS A 58 14.20 10.47 -8.34
C CYS A 58 14.62 9.14 -7.70
N GLU A 59 15.65 9.17 -6.86
CA GLU A 59 16.19 7.97 -6.25
C GLU A 59 15.52 7.66 -4.90
N LEU A 60 15.27 6.39 -4.64
CA LEU A 60 14.71 5.93 -3.36
C LEU A 60 15.58 6.36 -2.17
N GLN A 61 16.90 6.36 -2.33
CA GLN A 61 17.82 6.76 -1.26
C GLN A 61 17.65 8.23 -0.89
N GLU A 62 17.49 9.10 -1.88
CA GLU A 62 17.23 10.53 -1.67
C GLU A 62 15.88 10.74 -0.99
N LYS A 63 14.82 10.04 -1.43
CA LYS A 63 13.50 10.08 -0.78
C LYS A 63 13.57 9.69 0.70
N ILE A 64 14.24 8.57 1.00
CA ILE A 64 14.39 8.09 2.38
C ILE A 64 15.23 9.08 3.22
N ASN A 65 16.30 9.65 2.65
CA ASN A 65 17.11 10.63 3.34
C ASN A 65 16.33 11.92 3.63
N ASN A 66 15.54 12.39 2.67
CA ASN A 66 14.68 13.56 2.85
C ASN A 66 13.64 13.28 3.96
N LEU A 67 12.96 12.13 3.89
CA LEU A 67 12.05 11.66 4.94
C LEU A 67 12.71 11.48 6.31
N LYS A 68 14.02 11.23 6.40
CA LYS A 68 14.73 11.13 7.69
C LYS A 68 15.09 12.49 8.27
N ASN A 69 15.42 13.45 7.42
CA ASN A 69 16.03 14.71 7.82
C ASN A 69 15.04 15.88 7.91
N THR A 70 13.82 15.71 7.40
CA THR A 70 12.76 16.73 7.47
C THR A 70 11.82 16.44 8.64
N GLU A 71 11.60 17.42 9.52
CA GLU A 71 10.57 17.32 10.57
C GLU A 71 9.17 17.61 9.99
N PRO A 72 8.21 16.68 10.14
CA PRO A 72 6.87 16.88 9.59
C PRO A 72 6.08 17.97 10.31
N LYS A 73 5.31 18.79 9.57
CA LYS A 73 4.53 19.88 10.16
C LYS A 73 3.33 19.39 10.96
N SER A 74 2.79 18.21 10.64
CA SER A 74 1.63 17.64 11.32
C SER A 74 1.97 16.39 12.13
N LYS A 75 1.24 16.19 13.25
CA LYS A 75 1.34 14.97 14.06
C LYS A 75 1.01 13.71 13.26
N TRP A 76 0.08 13.82 12.31
CA TRP A 76 -0.33 12.72 11.44
C TRP A 76 0.84 12.28 10.54
N LEU A 77 1.50 13.23 9.88
CA LEU A 77 2.64 12.94 9.02
C LEU A 77 3.86 12.48 9.83
N ALA A 78 4.08 13.04 11.02
CA ALA A 78 5.12 12.57 11.96
C ALA A 78 4.90 11.11 12.39
N PHE A 79 3.65 10.69 12.62
CA PHE A 79 3.31 9.30 12.90
C PHE A 79 3.62 8.39 11.70
N ALA A 80 3.22 8.81 10.49
CA ALA A 80 3.50 8.07 9.26
C ALA A 80 5.00 7.92 9.00
N GLN A 81 5.77 9.00 9.13
CA GLN A 81 7.23 9.00 9.01
C GLN A 81 7.87 8.05 10.02
N LYS A 82 7.47 8.11 11.30
CA LYS A 82 8.00 7.22 12.34
C LYS A 82 7.70 5.74 12.05
N GLY A 83 6.51 5.45 11.53
CA GLY A 83 6.14 4.10 11.09
C GLY A 83 6.99 3.64 9.91
N PHE A 84 7.12 4.51 8.90
CA PHE A 84 7.96 4.27 7.73
C PHE A 84 9.40 3.96 8.16
N LEU A 85 10.05 4.78 8.98
CA LEU A 85 11.47 4.61 9.36
C LEU A 85 11.79 3.34 10.16
N LYS A 86 10.78 2.68 10.75
CA LYS A 86 10.93 1.40 11.47
C LYS A 86 10.74 0.18 10.57
N GLY A 87 10.28 0.37 9.34
CA GLY A 87 9.99 -0.71 8.41
C GLY A 87 11.23 -1.47 7.92
N CYS A 88 10.98 -2.56 7.22
CA CYS A 88 12.00 -3.40 6.61
C CYS A 88 12.62 -2.69 5.38
N PRO A 89 13.96 -2.55 5.29
CA PRO A 89 14.61 -1.93 4.13
C PRO A 89 14.34 -2.66 2.81
N ILE A 90 14.19 -3.99 2.83
CA ILE A 90 13.82 -4.77 1.64
C ILE A 90 12.47 -4.28 1.10
N THR A 91 11.47 -4.09 1.97
CA THR A 91 10.14 -3.62 1.57
C THR A 91 10.20 -2.27 0.85
N TYR A 92 11.05 -1.33 1.27
CA TYR A 92 11.19 -0.04 0.56
C TYR A 92 11.64 -0.24 -0.89
N LYS A 93 12.65 -1.08 -1.12
CA LYS A 93 13.14 -1.40 -2.47
C LYS A 93 12.07 -2.10 -3.29
N LEU A 94 11.35 -3.06 -2.70
CA LEU A 94 10.31 -3.79 -3.41
C LEU A 94 9.15 -2.89 -3.82
N VAL A 95 8.67 -2.01 -2.96
CA VAL A 95 7.58 -1.09 -3.29
C VAL A 95 8.01 -0.09 -4.38
N ASP A 96 9.21 0.48 -4.28
CA ASP A 96 9.74 1.39 -5.30
C ASP A 96 9.87 0.70 -6.68
N GLU A 97 10.32 -0.55 -6.71
CA GLU A 97 10.41 -1.35 -7.94
C GLU A 97 9.05 -1.81 -8.46
N GLN A 98 8.10 -2.19 -7.59
CA GLN A 98 6.75 -2.55 -7.99
C GLN A 98 6.05 -1.37 -8.68
N ILE A 99 6.14 -0.17 -8.11
CA ILE A 99 5.53 1.04 -8.70
C ILE A 99 6.11 1.32 -10.09
N LYS A 100 7.44 1.21 -10.25
CA LYS A 100 8.10 1.41 -11.55
C LYS A 100 7.69 0.36 -12.58
N ARG A 101 7.69 -0.93 -12.20
CA ARG A 101 7.38 -2.05 -13.10
C ARG A 101 5.89 -2.08 -13.48
N ALA A 102 5.01 -1.77 -12.54
CA ALA A 102 3.56 -1.83 -12.71
C ALA A 102 2.97 -0.68 -13.53
N LYS A 103 3.71 0.41 -13.76
CA LYS A 103 3.23 1.65 -14.40
C LYS A 103 2.42 1.45 -15.68
N HIS A 104 2.75 0.42 -16.46
CA HIS A 104 2.11 0.11 -17.74
C HIS A 104 1.54 -1.32 -17.80
N LEU A 105 1.40 -1.98 -16.66
CA LEU A 105 0.83 -3.32 -16.58
C LEU A 105 -0.70 -3.26 -16.52
N SER A 106 -1.35 -4.21 -17.17
CA SER A 106 -2.76 -4.52 -16.91
C SER A 106 -2.93 -5.06 -15.49
N LEU A 107 -4.15 -4.99 -14.95
CA LEU A 107 -4.47 -5.56 -13.63
C LEU A 107 -4.08 -7.04 -13.51
N LYS A 108 -4.31 -7.83 -14.58
CA LYS A 108 -3.86 -9.22 -14.67
C LYS A 108 -2.35 -9.34 -14.45
N GLN A 109 -1.56 -8.52 -15.16
CA GLN A 109 -0.10 -8.54 -15.05
C GLN A 109 0.38 -8.05 -13.68
N VAL A 110 -0.32 -7.10 -13.05
CA VAL A 110 -0.06 -6.68 -11.67
C VAL A 110 -0.23 -7.86 -10.71
N PHE A 111 -1.35 -8.59 -10.78
CA PHE A 111 -1.53 -9.78 -9.93
C PHE A 111 -0.50 -10.88 -10.20
N GLN A 112 -0.09 -11.06 -11.46
CA GLN A 112 1.00 -11.98 -11.79
C GLN A 112 2.31 -11.57 -11.10
N MET A 113 2.67 -10.29 -11.17
CA MET A 113 3.85 -9.75 -10.48
C MET A 113 3.74 -9.89 -8.96
N GLU A 114 2.61 -9.49 -8.38
CA GLU A 114 2.39 -9.51 -6.92
C GLU A 114 2.35 -10.92 -6.35
N LEU A 115 1.88 -11.92 -7.11
CA LEU A 115 1.94 -13.32 -6.67
C LEU A 115 3.39 -13.79 -6.52
N ILE A 116 4.26 -13.39 -7.45
CA ILE A 116 5.69 -13.71 -7.38
C ILE A 116 6.31 -13.03 -6.16
N VAL A 117 6.09 -11.71 -6.01
CA VAL A 117 6.67 -10.94 -4.91
C VAL A 117 6.20 -11.43 -3.55
N SER A 118 4.88 -11.66 -3.36
CA SER A 118 4.33 -12.15 -2.10
C SER A 118 4.88 -13.53 -1.73
N THR A 119 5.01 -14.44 -2.70
CA THR A 119 5.59 -15.77 -2.46
C THR A 119 7.06 -15.67 -2.06
N ARG A 120 7.84 -14.80 -2.74
CA ARG A 120 9.24 -14.55 -2.39
C ARG A 120 9.40 -13.90 -1.01
N CYS A 121 8.52 -12.97 -0.65
CA CYS A 121 8.48 -12.40 0.70
C CYS A 121 8.18 -13.47 1.76
N ALA A 122 7.25 -14.40 1.49
CA ALA A 122 6.94 -15.50 2.40
C ALA A 122 8.12 -16.47 2.61
N MET A 123 9.02 -16.57 1.64
CA MET A 123 10.27 -17.34 1.74
C MET A 123 11.42 -16.56 2.38
N ASN A 124 11.26 -15.25 2.61
CA ASN A 124 12.30 -14.40 3.20
C ASN A 124 12.10 -14.31 4.74
N PRO A 125 13.18 -14.38 5.54
CA PRO A 125 13.09 -14.31 7.00
C PRO A 125 12.50 -13.00 7.54
N ASP A 126 12.61 -11.88 6.81
CA ASP A 126 12.11 -10.59 7.27
C ASP A 126 10.58 -10.56 7.44
N LEU A 127 9.82 -11.38 6.68
CA LEU A 127 8.40 -11.49 6.93
C LEU A 127 8.11 -12.15 8.29
N GLN A 128 8.83 -13.23 8.60
CA GLN A 128 8.69 -13.94 9.87
C GLN A 128 9.10 -13.05 11.04
N GLU A 129 10.19 -12.29 10.87
CA GLU A 129 10.65 -11.34 11.88
C GLU A 129 9.66 -10.20 12.11
N GLY A 130 9.09 -9.65 11.04
CA GLY A 130 8.05 -8.63 11.16
C GLY A 130 6.82 -9.13 11.91
N ILE A 131 6.38 -10.36 11.63
CA ILE A 131 5.28 -11.02 12.34
C ILE A 131 5.65 -11.25 13.81
N ARG A 132 6.88 -11.75 14.09
CA ARG A 132 7.37 -11.96 15.45
C ARG A 132 7.31 -10.66 16.26
N ALA A 133 7.94 -9.61 15.76
CA ALA A 133 8.07 -8.32 16.45
C ALA A 133 6.73 -7.59 16.64
N LEU A 134 5.81 -7.70 15.68
CA LEU A 134 4.54 -6.97 15.72
C LEU A 134 3.39 -7.75 16.37
N LEU A 135 3.29 -9.06 16.10
CA LEU A 135 2.10 -9.86 16.42
C LEU A 135 2.34 -10.92 17.50
N ILE A 136 3.53 -11.53 17.54
CA ILE A 136 3.83 -12.63 18.47
C ILE A 136 4.39 -12.08 19.79
N GLU A 137 5.60 -11.53 19.76
CA GLU A 137 6.29 -11.00 20.94
C GLU A 137 5.88 -9.57 21.23
N LYS A 138 5.41 -8.83 20.22
CA LYS A 138 4.91 -7.45 20.35
C LYS A 138 5.94 -6.49 20.96
N ASP A 139 7.22 -6.77 20.76
CA ASP A 139 8.31 -5.93 21.25
C ASP A 139 8.48 -4.64 20.44
N GLY A 140 7.94 -4.60 19.21
CA GLY A 140 8.09 -3.49 18.28
C GLY A 140 9.55 -3.26 17.85
N LYS A 141 10.40 -4.28 17.92
CA LYS A 141 11.85 -4.23 17.65
C LYS A 141 12.26 -5.35 16.67
N PRO A 142 11.87 -5.24 15.40
CA PRO A 142 12.30 -6.20 14.39
C PRO A 142 13.81 -6.08 14.13
N ILE A 143 14.46 -7.22 13.90
CA ILE A 143 15.85 -7.39 13.51
C ILE A 143 15.89 -7.79 12.04
N TRP A 144 15.90 -6.80 11.16
CA TRP A 144 15.90 -7.03 9.71
C TRP A 144 17.21 -7.67 9.24
N SER A 145 17.12 -8.46 8.18
CA SER A 145 18.24 -9.16 7.54
C SER A 145 19.29 -8.21 6.94
N VAL A 146 18.90 -6.96 6.68
CA VAL A 146 19.76 -5.88 6.20
C VAL A 146 19.44 -4.58 6.92
N ASP A 147 20.47 -3.79 7.24
CA ASP A 147 20.32 -2.54 8.01
C ASP A 147 19.86 -1.35 7.15
N SER A 148 20.09 -1.40 5.84
CA SER A 148 19.74 -0.30 4.93
C SER A 148 19.56 -0.76 3.50
N ILE A 149 18.90 0.07 2.69
CA ILE A 149 18.70 -0.17 1.27
C ILE A 149 20.00 -0.20 0.45
N ASN A 150 21.11 0.31 1.00
CA ASN A 150 22.41 0.35 0.32
C ASN A 150 23.13 -1.01 0.41
N ALA A 151 22.71 -1.86 1.35
CA ALA A 151 23.20 -3.23 1.46
C ALA A 151 22.48 -4.20 0.52
N ILE A 152 21.47 -3.72 -0.22
CA ILE A 152 20.65 -4.52 -1.13
C ILE A 152 21.11 -4.28 -2.56
N ASP A 153 21.63 -5.33 -3.20
CA ASP A 153 22.03 -5.23 -4.60
C ASP A 153 20.85 -5.47 -5.58
N ALA A 154 21.11 -5.21 -6.86
CA ALA A 154 20.11 -5.41 -7.91
C ALA A 154 19.72 -6.88 -8.07
N GLN A 155 20.64 -7.82 -7.80
CA GLN A 155 20.38 -9.25 -7.94
C GLN A 155 19.39 -9.73 -6.86
N GLN A 156 19.63 -9.37 -5.60
CA GLN A 156 18.73 -9.63 -4.47
C GLN A 156 17.35 -9.03 -4.74
N THR A 157 17.29 -7.79 -5.21
CA THR A 157 16.02 -7.14 -5.56
C THR A 157 15.30 -7.91 -6.67
N ASN A 158 16.01 -8.30 -7.74
CA ASN A 158 15.43 -9.03 -8.87
C ASN A 158 14.93 -10.44 -8.52
N GLN A 159 15.50 -11.09 -7.50
CA GLN A 159 15.03 -12.40 -7.03
C GLN A 159 13.57 -12.34 -6.56
N PHE A 160 13.13 -11.24 -5.95
CA PHE A 160 11.73 -11.06 -5.53
C PHE A 160 10.74 -10.94 -6.70
N PHE A 161 11.23 -10.64 -7.90
CA PHE A 161 10.41 -10.57 -9.12
C PHE A 161 10.60 -11.79 -10.03
N THR A 162 11.33 -12.81 -9.56
CA THR A 162 11.57 -14.04 -10.31
C THR A 162 10.71 -15.17 -9.73
N PRO A 163 9.90 -15.88 -10.52
CA PRO A 163 9.07 -16.99 -10.03
C PRO A 163 9.89 -17.99 -9.19
N PRO A 164 9.45 -18.35 -7.96
CA PRO A 164 10.07 -19.41 -7.17
C PRO A 164 9.66 -20.82 -7.62
N TRP A 165 8.80 -20.93 -8.63
CA TRP A 165 8.35 -22.19 -9.23
C TRP A 165 8.79 -22.30 -10.69
N GLY A 166 8.85 -23.52 -11.19
CA GLY A 166 9.02 -23.79 -12.63
C GLY A 166 7.69 -23.85 -13.38
N GLY A 167 7.74 -23.76 -14.71
CA GLY A 167 6.57 -23.91 -15.58
C GLY A 167 5.76 -22.63 -15.76
N GLN A 168 4.48 -22.80 -16.06
CA GLN A 168 3.54 -21.71 -16.35
C GLN A 168 3.17 -20.90 -15.11
N HIS A 169 2.83 -19.62 -15.31
CA HIS A 169 2.41 -18.77 -14.21
C HIS A 169 1.02 -19.22 -13.70
N PRO A 170 0.78 -19.36 -12.38
CA PRO A 170 -0.50 -19.83 -11.86
C PRO A 170 -1.71 -19.00 -12.33
N LEU A 171 -1.49 -17.70 -12.53
CA LEU A 171 -2.49 -16.74 -13.04
C LEU A 171 -2.40 -16.48 -14.55
N GLU A 172 -1.85 -17.40 -15.35
CA GLU A 172 -1.75 -17.21 -16.80
C GLU A 172 -3.13 -17.09 -17.48
N ARG A 173 -4.15 -17.73 -16.92
CA ARG A 173 -5.53 -17.75 -17.43
C ARG A 173 -6.50 -16.79 -16.72
N LEU A 174 -5.98 -15.85 -15.91
CA LEU A 174 -6.80 -14.82 -15.28
C LEU A 174 -7.50 -13.94 -16.33
#